data_AF-A0A0A1ULH9-F1
#
_entry.id   AF-A0A0A1ULH9-F1
#
_cell.length_a   1.000
_cell.length_b   1.000
_cell.length_c   1.000
_cell.angle_alpha   90.00
_cell.angle_beta   90.00
_cell.angle_gamma   90.00
#
_symmetry.space_group_name_H-M   'P 1'
#
loop_
_entity.id
_entity.type
_entity.pdbx_description
1 polymer ?
#
loop_
_entity_poly.entity_id
_entity_poly.type
_entity_poly.pdbx_seq_one_letter_code
_entity_poly.pdbx_strand_id
1 'polypeptide(L)'
;MENSDTKPSLLEFQDPQSRTSRVEGLLASTPSRPEQTISLPPRSLEELRNAPLPVNHGLLDRLEAFLPAMHESTQQLQQQAQSDPSSLDIEHLGPSSQEYIEMNLGLGVYESRPDPHATSGSDSGSSVDSDSDSSSDSGSSSDDQRPDVLSILMRAVPPVPRTQPAANRPNIVMLHASSPEPHPESNAS
;
A
#
# COMPACT_ATOMS: atom_id res chain seq x y z
N MET A 1 -21.45 -30.94 -28.77
CA MET A 1 -21.21 -29.70 -28.01
C MET A 1 -19.96 -29.06 -28.58
N GLU A 2 -20.10 -28.03 -29.41
CA GLU A 2 -18.98 -27.29 -29.96
C GLU A 2 -18.67 -26.12 -29.02
N ASN A 3 -17.45 -26.11 -28.48
CA ASN A 3 -16.97 -25.09 -27.57
C ASN A 3 -16.72 -23.79 -28.34
N SER A 4 -17.29 -22.68 -27.85
CA SER A 4 -17.09 -21.36 -28.42
C SER A 4 -15.67 -20.86 -28.11
N ASP A 5 -14.78 -21.04 -29.08
CA ASP A 5 -13.47 -20.38 -29.17
C ASP A 5 -13.66 -18.87 -29.00
N THR A 6 -13.45 -18.38 -27.78
CA THR A 6 -13.50 -16.95 -27.49
C THR A 6 -12.16 -16.35 -27.89
N LYS A 7 -12.02 -16.02 -29.17
CA LYS A 7 -10.85 -15.32 -29.70
C LYS A 7 -10.70 -13.98 -28.94
N PRO A 8 -9.48 -13.58 -28.54
CA PRO A 8 -9.25 -12.28 -27.95
C PRO A 8 -9.61 -11.21 -29.00
N SER A 9 -10.66 -10.45 -28.72
CA SER A 9 -11.06 -9.32 -29.56
C SER A 9 -9.98 -8.24 -29.48
N LEU A 10 -9.36 -7.94 -30.62
CA LEU A 10 -8.51 -6.77 -30.85
C LEU A 10 -9.25 -5.51 -30.38
N LEU A 11 -8.61 -4.66 -29.56
CA LEU A 11 -9.20 -3.35 -29.22
C LEU A 11 -9.34 -2.54 -30.50
N GLU A 12 -10.56 -2.41 -30.99
CA GLU A 12 -10.88 -1.53 -32.11
C GLU A 12 -10.64 -0.08 -31.67
N PHE A 13 -9.81 0.64 -32.44
CA PHE A 13 -9.62 2.07 -32.27
C PHE A 13 -10.92 2.76 -32.69
N GLN A 14 -11.73 3.16 -31.73
CA GLN A 14 -12.97 3.89 -32.00
C GLN A 14 -12.63 5.30 -32.50
N ASP A 15 -13.15 5.66 -33.68
CA ASP A 15 -13.03 6.99 -34.25
C ASP A 15 -13.52 8.07 -33.26
N PRO A 16 -12.81 9.21 -33.11
CA PRO A 16 -13.16 10.26 -32.16
C PRO A 16 -14.59 10.81 -32.34
N GLN A 17 -15.12 10.88 -33.57
CA GLN A 17 -16.48 11.36 -33.84
C GLN A 17 -17.55 10.35 -33.40
N SER A 18 -17.25 9.06 -33.51
CA SER A 18 -18.14 8.00 -33.03
C SER A 18 -18.19 7.98 -31.50
N ARG A 19 -17.05 8.26 -30.86
CA ARG A 19 -16.96 8.41 -29.41
C ARG A 19 -17.80 9.58 -28.91
N THR A 20 -17.72 10.76 -29.55
CA THR A 20 -18.51 11.93 -29.13
C THR A 20 -20.00 11.69 -29.27
N SER A 21 -20.47 11.14 -30.40
CA SER A 21 -21.89 10.83 -30.61
C SER A 21 -22.45 9.86 -29.55
N ARG A 22 -21.67 8.85 -29.16
CA ARG A 22 -22.08 7.90 -28.11
C ARG A 22 -22.20 8.59 -26.75
N VAL A 23 -21.26 9.46 -26.42
CA VAL A 23 -21.26 10.20 -25.15
C VAL A 23 -22.45 11.17 -25.10
N GLU A 24 -22.72 11.88 -26.20
CA GLU A 24 -23.89 12.76 -26.29
C GLU A 24 -25.21 11.99 -26.14
N GLY A 25 -25.33 10.82 -26.77
CA GLY A 25 -26.48 9.93 -26.59
C GLY A 25 -26.65 9.45 -25.14
N LEU A 26 -25.55 9.21 -24.42
CA LEU A 26 -25.58 8.83 -23.01
C LEU A 26 -26.00 9.99 -22.11
N LEU A 27 -25.51 11.21 -22.34
CA LEU A 27 -25.93 12.39 -21.58
C LEU A 27 -27.41 12.70 -21.81
N ALA A 28 -27.88 12.62 -23.06
CA ALA A 28 -29.29 12.85 -23.41
C ALA A 28 -30.23 11.76 -22.87
N SER A 29 -29.72 10.53 -22.66
CA SER A 29 -30.49 9.42 -22.11
C SER A 29 -30.48 9.37 -20.57
N THR A 30 -29.84 10.33 -19.89
CA THR A 30 -29.93 10.40 -18.43
C THR A 30 -31.35 10.82 -18.02
N PRO A 31 -32.08 10.03 -17.20
CA PRO A 31 -33.39 10.44 -16.71
C PRO A 31 -33.22 11.72 -15.89
N SER A 32 -34.10 12.70 -16.12
CA SER A 32 -34.18 13.93 -15.32
C SER A 32 -34.35 13.55 -13.85
N ARG A 33 -33.25 13.66 -13.10
CA ARG A 33 -33.23 13.44 -11.66
C ARG A 33 -34.10 14.54 -11.05
N PRO A 34 -35.06 14.22 -10.17
CA PRO A 34 -35.83 15.26 -9.49
C PRO A 34 -34.85 16.17 -8.76
N GLU A 35 -35.04 17.48 -8.97
CA GLU A 35 -34.29 18.59 -8.38
C GLU A 35 -33.81 18.24 -6.98
N GLN A 36 -32.55 17.83 -6.86
CA GLN A 36 -31.87 17.91 -5.58
C GLN A 36 -31.65 19.40 -5.38
N THR A 37 -32.49 20.03 -4.57
CA THR A 37 -32.18 21.32 -3.98
C THR A 37 -30.78 21.20 -3.40
N ILE A 38 -29.81 21.80 -4.07
CA ILE A 38 -28.43 21.85 -3.59
C ILE A 38 -28.51 22.73 -2.35
N SER A 39 -28.65 22.08 -1.19
CA SER A 39 -28.46 22.73 0.10
C SER A 39 -27.01 23.20 0.11
N LEU A 40 -26.81 24.50 -0.04
CA LEU A 40 -25.49 25.09 0.12
C LEU A 40 -24.92 24.64 1.47
N PRO A 41 -23.65 24.23 1.53
CA PRO A 41 -23.04 23.89 2.80
C PRO A 41 -23.11 25.12 3.72
N PRO A 42 -23.40 24.93 5.02
CA PRO A 42 -23.46 26.01 5.98
C PRO A 42 -22.16 26.81 5.94
N ARG A 43 -22.29 28.13 5.87
CA ARG A 43 -21.16 29.05 5.62
C ARG A 43 -20.45 29.48 6.91
N SER A 44 -21.01 29.12 8.07
CA SER A 44 -20.45 29.42 9.39
C SER A 44 -20.57 28.25 10.36
N LEU A 45 -19.71 28.24 11.37
CA LEU A 45 -19.70 27.21 12.42
C LEU A 45 -20.95 27.31 13.31
N GLU A 46 -21.47 28.53 13.52
CA GLU A 46 -22.74 28.76 14.21
C GLU A 46 -23.93 28.15 13.46
N GLU A 47 -23.91 28.16 12.13
CA GLU A 47 -24.94 27.56 11.29
C GLU A 47 -24.87 26.02 11.33
N LEU A 48 -23.66 25.43 11.37
CA LEU A 48 -23.45 24.00 11.62
C LEU A 48 -23.93 23.55 13.01
N ARG A 49 -23.72 24.36 14.05
CA ARG A 49 -24.09 24.02 15.43
C ARG A 49 -25.60 23.95 15.63
N ASN A 50 -26.33 24.84 14.97
CA ASN A 50 -27.77 24.98 15.15
C ASN A 50 -28.58 24.31 14.03
N ALA A 51 -27.92 23.76 13.01
CA ALA A 51 -28.58 22.97 11.98
C ALA A 51 -29.17 21.70 12.62
N PRO A 52 -30.46 21.39 12.40
CA PRO A 52 -31.01 20.11 12.80
C PRO A 52 -30.27 19.01 12.04
N LEU A 53 -29.39 18.30 12.74
CA LEU A 53 -28.71 17.14 12.20
C LEU A 53 -29.79 16.08 11.90
N PRO A 54 -29.94 15.63 10.65
CA PRO A 54 -30.82 14.51 10.36
C PRO A 54 -30.26 13.29 11.09
N VAL A 55 -30.91 12.93 12.19
CA VAL A 55 -30.60 11.73 12.96
C VAL A 55 -30.83 10.53 12.04
N ASN A 56 -29.74 9.90 11.61
CA ASN A 56 -29.80 8.68 10.83
C ASN A 56 -30.15 7.52 11.76
N HIS A 57 -31.45 7.32 12.00
CA HIS A 57 -31.96 6.27 12.88
C HIS A 57 -31.39 4.89 12.52
N GLY A 58 -31.32 4.55 11.22
CA GLY A 58 -30.73 3.28 10.78
C GLY A 58 -29.21 3.16 10.95
N LEU A 59 -28.48 4.24 11.23
CA LEU A 59 -27.08 4.16 11.67
C LEU A 59 -27.01 3.89 13.17
N LEU A 60 -27.85 4.55 13.96
CA LEU A 60 -27.92 4.37 15.42
C LEU A 60 -28.34 2.94 15.77
N ASP A 61 -29.36 2.40 15.11
CA ASP A 61 -29.80 1.00 15.32
C ASP A 61 -28.67 0.00 15.00
N ARG A 62 -27.88 0.28 13.96
CA ARG A 62 -26.71 -0.54 13.60
C ARG A 62 -25.60 -0.43 14.64
N LEU A 63 -25.32 0.77 15.14
CA LEU A 63 -24.32 0.96 16.19
C LEU A 63 -24.73 0.28 17.50
N GLU A 64 -26.01 0.38 17.86
CA GLU A 64 -26.56 -0.28 19.03
C GLU A 64 -26.44 -1.81 18.95
N ALA A 65 -26.72 -2.40 17.78
CA ALA A 65 -26.54 -3.84 17.58
C ALA A 65 -25.05 -4.25 17.46
N PHE A 66 -24.21 -3.40 16.88
CA PHE A 66 -22.82 -3.73 16.54
C PHE A 66 -21.86 -3.65 17.73
N LEU A 67 -22.01 -2.65 18.60
CA LEU A 67 -21.08 -2.46 19.72
C LEU A 67 -21.08 -3.63 20.72
N PRO A 68 -22.24 -4.21 21.12
CA PRO A 68 -22.26 -5.40 21.97
C PRO A 68 -21.61 -6.60 21.28
N ALA A 69 -21.91 -6.85 20.01
CA ALA A 69 -21.34 -7.96 19.26
C ALA A 69 -19.81 -7.83 19.10
N MET A 70 -19.31 -6.61 18.87
CA MET A 70 -17.88 -6.35 18.84
C MET A 70 -17.23 -6.60 20.20
N HIS A 71 -17.86 -6.16 21.29
CA HIS A 71 -17.35 -6.36 22.63
C HIS A 71 -17.24 -7.85 22.98
N GLU A 72 -18.29 -8.64 22.69
CA GLU A 72 -18.27 -10.09 22.87
C GLU A 72 -17.17 -10.77 22.05
N SER A 73 -17.03 -10.41 20.77
CA SER A 73 -15.97 -10.91 19.90
C SER A 73 -14.57 -10.58 20.43
N THR A 74 -14.36 -9.33 20.87
CA THR A 74 -13.09 -8.90 21.45
C THR A 74 -12.77 -9.66 22.73
N GLN A 75 -13.77 -9.89 23.59
CA GLN A 75 -13.61 -10.65 24.82
C GLN A 75 -13.25 -12.12 24.54
N GLN A 76 -13.88 -12.74 23.53
CA GLN A 76 -13.54 -14.09 23.10
C GLN A 76 -12.10 -14.19 22.60
N LEU A 77 -11.66 -13.25 21.76
CA LEU A 77 -10.27 -13.18 21.30
C LEU A 77 -9.30 -13.02 22.49
N GLN A 78 -9.65 -12.21 23.48
CA GLN A 78 -8.80 -12.03 24.67
C GLN A 78 -8.73 -13.29 25.54
N GLN A 79 -9.84 -14.02 25.70
CA GLN A 79 -9.85 -15.32 26.38
C GLN A 79 -9.00 -16.35 25.62
N GLN A 80 -9.13 -16.38 24.29
CA GLN A 80 -8.32 -17.25 23.42
C GLN A 80 -6.84 -16.90 23.54
N ALA A 81 -6.47 -15.62 23.63
CA ALA A 81 -5.09 -15.18 23.85
C ALA A 81 -4.52 -15.66 25.18
N GLN A 82 -5.35 -15.72 26.22
CA GLN A 82 -4.95 -16.20 27.54
C GLN A 82 -4.80 -17.72 27.57
N SER A 83 -5.67 -18.46 26.88
CA SER A 83 -5.61 -19.92 26.84
C SER A 83 -4.55 -20.45 25.88
N ASP A 84 -4.42 -19.83 24.72
CA ASP A 84 -3.52 -20.25 23.65
C ASP A 84 -3.00 -19.01 22.87
N PRO A 85 -1.89 -18.42 23.30
CA PRO A 85 -1.31 -17.28 22.62
C PRO A 85 -0.75 -17.65 21.23
N SER A 86 -0.33 -18.90 21.01
CA SER A 86 0.16 -19.38 19.70
C SER A 86 -0.94 -19.48 18.66
N SER A 87 -2.20 -19.69 19.05
CA SER A 87 -3.33 -19.69 18.12
C SER A 87 -3.65 -18.31 17.54
N LEU A 88 -3.23 -17.23 18.20
CA LEU A 88 -3.44 -15.86 17.73
C LEU A 88 -2.20 -15.23 17.09
N ASP A 89 -1.06 -15.93 17.18
CA ASP A 89 0.15 -15.53 16.49
C ASP A 89 0.02 -15.92 15.02
N ILE A 90 -0.10 -14.90 14.16
CA ILE A 90 -0.21 -15.07 12.71
C ILE A 90 1.08 -15.64 12.09
N GLU A 91 2.20 -15.58 12.81
CA GLU A 91 3.48 -16.16 12.40
C GLU A 91 3.68 -17.59 12.92
N HIS A 92 2.73 -18.13 13.70
CA HIS A 92 2.83 -19.50 14.21
C HIS A 92 2.57 -20.51 13.09
N LEU A 93 3.65 -21.02 12.51
CA LEU A 93 3.62 -22.10 11.54
C LEU A 93 3.53 -23.45 12.27
N GLY A 94 2.57 -24.28 11.86
CA GLY A 94 2.44 -25.65 12.38
C GLY A 94 3.68 -26.49 12.09
N PRO A 95 3.90 -27.62 12.78
CA PRO A 95 5.13 -28.42 12.67
C PRO A 95 5.36 -29.02 11.27
N SER A 96 4.35 -28.97 10.39
CA SER A 96 4.42 -29.43 9.00
C SER A 96 4.32 -28.30 7.97
N SER A 97 4.22 -27.04 8.41
CA SER A 97 4.07 -25.88 7.52
C SER A 97 5.44 -25.39 7.07
N GLN A 98 5.60 -25.11 5.78
CA GLN A 98 6.87 -24.62 5.21
C GLN A 98 6.95 -23.09 5.30
N GLU A 99 8.11 -22.55 5.70
CA GLU A 99 8.34 -21.11 5.91
C GLU A 99 8.66 -20.33 4.62
N TYR A 100 8.16 -20.77 3.46
CA TYR A 100 8.47 -20.17 2.16
C TYR A 100 7.27 -19.39 1.61
N ILE A 101 7.51 -18.14 1.20
CA ILE A 101 6.55 -17.33 0.46
C ILE A 101 6.78 -17.57 -1.03
N GLU A 102 5.94 -18.39 -1.65
CA GLU A 102 5.97 -18.61 -3.10
C GLU A 102 5.34 -17.42 -3.82
N MET A 103 6.13 -16.73 -4.65
CA MET A 103 5.68 -15.57 -5.41
C MET A 103 5.72 -15.89 -6.92
N ASN A 104 4.59 -15.73 -7.60
CA ASN A 104 4.52 -15.80 -9.06
C ASN A 104 5.01 -14.47 -9.68
N LEU A 105 6.32 -14.24 -9.69
CA LEU A 105 6.93 -13.04 -10.25
C LEU A 105 6.96 -13.13 -11.78
N GLY A 106 6.23 -12.24 -12.45
CA GLY A 106 6.29 -12.09 -13.90
C GLY A 106 7.58 -11.38 -14.32
N LEU A 107 8.61 -12.14 -14.68
CA LEU A 107 9.83 -11.58 -15.26
C LEU A 107 9.58 -11.29 -16.75
N GLY A 108 9.35 -10.01 -17.08
CA GLY A 108 9.33 -9.56 -18.47
C GLY A 108 10.76 -9.41 -19.01
N VAL A 109 11.00 -9.88 -20.24
CA VAL A 109 12.20 -9.50 -21.00
C VAL A 109 11.99 -8.09 -21.55
N TYR A 110 12.81 -7.15 -21.09
CA TYR A 110 12.86 -5.81 -21.64
C TYR A 110 13.77 -5.81 -22.88
N GLU A 111 13.18 -5.76 -24.08
CA GLU A 111 13.96 -5.53 -25.30
C GLU A 111 14.29 -4.04 -25.44
N SER A 112 15.55 -3.68 -25.17
CA SER A 112 16.04 -2.33 -25.47
C SER A 112 16.05 -2.15 -26.99
N ARG A 113 15.19 -1.27 -27.50
CA ARG A 113 15.31 -0.83 -28.89
C ARG A 113 16.64 -0.09 -29.04
N PRO A 114 17.46 -0.40 -30.05
CA PRO A 114 18.67 0.36 -30.31
C PRO A 114 18.26 1.81 -30.60
N ASP A 115 18.72 2.73 -29.75
CA ASP A 115 18.61 4.16 -30.04
C ASP A 115 19.35 4.43 -31.35
N PRO A 116 18.68 4.97 -32.40
CA PRO A 116 19.32 5.22 -33.69
C PRO A 116 20.38 6.35 -33.64
N HIS A 117 20.70 6.87 -32.45
CA HIS A 117 21.69 7.93 -32.24
C HIS A 117 23.00 7.47 -31.60
N ALA A 118 23.15 6.21 -31.21
CA ALA A 118 24.41 5.71 -30.66
C ALA A 118 25.29 5.08 -31.76
N THR A 119 25.82 5.91 -32.66
CA THR A 119 26.93 5.50 -33.54
C THR A 119 28.22 6.15 -33.08
N SER A 120 29.20 5.28 -32.77
CA SER A 120 30.67 5.48 -32.75
C SER A 120 31.30 5.27 -31.38
N GLY A 121 32.07 4.18 -31.28
CA GLY A 121 32.95 3.91 -30.16
C GLY A 121 33.30 2.43 -30.01
N SER A 122 34.07 1.87 -30.96
CA SER A 122 35.06 0.83 -30.63
C SER A 122 35.91 1.40 -29.47
N ASP A 123 36.29 0.68 -28.40
CA ASP A 123 37.41 -0.27 -28.36
C ASP A 123 37.51 -1.05 -27.01
N SER A 124 38.38 -2.06 -27.06
CA SER A 124 38.69 -3.10 -26.09
C SER A 124 39.16 -2.66 -24.68
N GLY A 125 38.85 -3.52 -23.70
CA GLY A 125 39.85 -3.97 -22.71
C GLY A 125 39.75 -3.44 -21.27
N SER A 126 39.58 -4.40 -20.35
CA SER A 126 40.02 -4.43 -18.93
C SER A 126 39.88 -3.17 -18.05
N SER A 127 39.15 -3.28 -16.93
CA SER A 127 39.74 -3.43 -15.58
C SER A 127 38.70 -3.21 -14.47
N VAL A 128 39.01 -3.86 -13.36
CA VAL A 128 38.48 -3.84 -11.98
C VAL A 128 38.16 -2.46 -11.35
N ASP A 129 37.58 -2.53 -10.15
CA ASP A 129 37.38 -1.51 -9.09
C ASP A 129 36.01 -0.81 -9.11
N SER A 130 35.08 -1.17 -8.21
CA SER A 130 34.98 -0.90 -6.76
C SER A 130 34.50 0.53 -6.42
N ASP A 131 33.43 0.53 -5.62
CA ASP A 131 32.94 1.56 -4.70
C ASP A 131 32.45 2.90 -5.27
N SER A 132 31.15 3.15 -5.13
CA SER A 132 30.58 4.50 -5.20
C SER A 132 29.53 4.69 -4.11
N ASP A 133 30.00 5.16 -2.96
CA ASP A 133 29.20 5.88 -1.98
C ASP A 133 28.71 7.19 -2.62
N SER A 134 27.39 7.32 -2.81
CA SER A 134 26.78 8.56 -3.26
C SER A 134 25.96 9.17 -2.13
N SER A 135 26.64 9.93 -1.27
CA SER A 135 26.00 10.90 -0.38
C SER A 135 25.48 12.07 -1.22
N SER A 136 24.18 12.08 -1.50
CA SER A 136 23.51 13.19 -2.17
C SER A 136 23.03 14.21 -1.13
N ASP A 137 23.87 15.21 -0.84
CA ASP A 137 23.46 16.44 -0.18
C ASP A 137 22.48 17.21 -1.10
N SER A 138 21.20 17.14 -0.77
CA SER A 138 20.16 17.93 -1.42
C SER A 138 20.10 19.32 -0.78
N GLY A 139 20.91 20.24 -1.30
CA GLY A 139 20.76 21.67 -1.07
C GLY A 139 19.54 22.20 -1.83
N SER A 140 18.39 22.32 -1.14
CA SER A 140 17.24 23.05 -1.67
C SER A 140 17.16 24.43 -0.98
N SER A 141 17.75 25.42 -1.64
CA SER A 141 17.48 26.83 -1.37
C SER A 141 16.34 27.28 -2.28
N SER A 142 15.17 27.52 -1.71
CA SER A 142 14.21 28.48 -2.26
C SER A 142 13.24 28.91 -1.17
N ASP A 143 13.38 30.18 -0.82
CA ASP A 143 12.55 30.99 0.05
C ASP A 143 11.13 31.09 -0.54
N ASP A 144 10.22 30.24 -0.09
CA ASP A 144 8.78 30.36 -0.32
C ASP A 144 8.12 30.45 1.07
N GLN A 145 7.74 31.65 1.50
CA GLN A 145 6.96 31.89 2.72
C GLN A 145 5.51 31.38 2.60
N ARG A 146 5.33 30.13 2.22
CA ARG A 146 4.07 29.42 2.37
C ARG A 146 4.17 28.56 3.62
N PRO A 147 3.27 28.73 4.60
CA PRO A 147 3.32 27.88 5.78
C PRO A 147 3.03 26.45 5.33
N ASP A 148 4.05 25.61 5.41
CA ASP A 148 3.92 24.19 5.13
C ASP A 148 2.91 23.61 6.12
N VAL A 149 1.77 23.13 5.61
CA VAL A 149 0.66 22.62 6.42
C VAL A 149 1.11 21.49 7.35
N LEU A 150 2.15 20.74 6.94
CA LEU A 150 2.80 19.72 7.74
C LEU A 150 3.52 20.31 8.96
N SER A 151 4.14 21.48 8.82
CA SER A 151 4.79 22.19 9.93
C SER A 151 3.79 22.73 10.95
N ILE A 152 2.59 23.12 10.52
CA ILE A 152 1.49 23.54 11.41
C ILE A 152 0.96 22.34 12.22
N LEU A 153 0.76 21.20 11.57
CA LEU A 153 0.26 19.97 12.20
C LEU A 153 1.25 19.40 13.22
N MET A 154 2.55 19.44 12.96
CA MET A 154 3.56 18.96 13.91
C MET A 154 3.74 19.87 15.14
N ARG A 155 3.38 21.16 15.04
CA ARG A 155 3.46 22.11 16.16
C ARG A 155 2.26 22.04 17.10
N ALA A 156 1.16 21.43 16.67
CA ALA A 156 -0.06 21.24 17.47
C ALA A 156 -0.01 20.02 18.41
N VAL A 157 1.06 19.21 18.35
CA VAL A 157 1.23 18.03 19.21
C VAL A 157 2.04 18.41 20.45
N PRO A 158 1.46 18.41 21.66
CA PRO A 158 2.23 18.61 22.88
C PRO A 158 3.29 17.51 23.03
N PRO A 159 4.51 17.84 23.50
CA PRO A 159 5.58 16.86 23.61
C PRO A 159 5.18 15.74 24.56
N VAL A 160 5.25 14.50 24.07
CA VAL A 160 4.99 13.30 24.86
C VAL A 160 5.99 13.26 26.03
N PRO A 161 5.54 13.08 27.28
CA PRO A 161 6.44 12.93 28.41
C PRO A 161 7.35 11.72 28.19
N ARG A 162 8.67 11.96 28.21
CA ARG A 162 9.69 10.91 28.16
C ARG A 162 9.59 10.06 29.43
N THR A 163 8.89 8.93 29.36
CA THR A 163 9.06 7.85 30.34
C THR A 163 10.42 7.22 30.09
N GLN A 164 11.28 7.20 31.11
CA GLN A 164 12.55 6.46 31.04
C GLN A 164 12.25 5.00 30.68
N PRO A 165 12.92 4.40 29.68
CA PRO A 165 12.69 3.02 29.34
C PRO A 165 13.10 2.14 30.54
N ALA A 166 12.18 1.28 30.99
CA ALA A 166 12.46 0.27 31.99
C ALA A 166 13.65 -0.59 31.55
N ALA A 167 14.48 -1.00 32.52
CA ALA A 167 15.77 -1.67 32.33
C ALA A 167 15.71 -3.10 31.72
N ASN A 168 14.59 -3.48 31.10
CA ASN A 168 14.37 -4.79 30.53
C ASN A 168 14.13 -4.70 29.02
N ARG A 169 15.18 -4.32 28.27
CA ARG A 169 15.21 -4.50 26.81
C ARG A 169 16.05 -5.74 26.51
N PRO A 170 15.58 -6.69 25.68
CA PRO A 170 16.40 -7.82 25.28
C PRO A 170 17.58 -7.35 24.42
N ASN A 171 18.76 -7.90 24.69
CA ASN A 171 20.00 -7.64 23.97
C ASN A 171 20.04 -8.52 22.70
N ILE A 172 20.06 -7.90 21.52
CA ILE A 172 20.15 -8.63 20.26
C ILE A 172 21.63 -8.84 19.94
N VAL A 173 22.09 -10.08 20.07
CA VAL A 173 23.44 -10.50 19.67
C VAL A 173 23.37 -11.03 18.24
N MET A 174 24.13 -10.40 17.35
CA MET A 174 24.25 -10.81 15.95
C MET A 174 25.24 -11.98 15.86
N LEU A 175 24.73 -13.20 15.63
CA LEU A 175 25.58 -14.36 15.42
C LEU A 175 26.16 -14.29 14.00
N HIS A 176 27.47 -14.13 13.90
CA HIS A 176 28.17 -14.30 12.63
C HIS A 176 28.06 -15.77 12.21
N ALA A 177 27.43 -16.04 11.07
CA ALA A 177 27.42 -17.38 10.51
C ALA A 177 28.87 -17.78 10.17
N SER A 178 29.42 -18.73 10.94
CA SER A 178 30.68 -19.38 10.59
C SER A 178 30.48 -20.16 9.30
N SER A 179 31.22 -19.74 8.26
CA SER A 179 31.28 -20.37 6.94
C SER A 179 31.47 -21.88 7.05
N PRO A 180 30.69 -22.72 6.35
CA PRO A 180 30.94 -24.15 6.29
C PRO A 180 32.18 -24.43 5.42
N GLU A 181 33.19 -25.12 5.98
CA GLU A 181 34.31 -25.65 5.21
C GLU A 181 33.84 -26.77 4.27
N PRO A 182 34.37 -26.86 3.03
CA PRO A 182 34.09 -27.97 2.14
C PRO A 182 34.88 -29.23 2.54
N HIS A 183 34.17 -30.34 2.74
CA HIS A 183 34.75 -31.66 2.99
C HIS A 183 35.54 -32.16 1.75
N PRO A 184 36.74 -32.75 1.91
CA PRO A 184 37.43 -33.38 0.80
C PRO A 184 36.81 -34.75 0.46
N GLU A 185 36.60 -34.95 -0.84
CA GLU A 185 36.07 -36.17 -1.44
C GLU A 185 37.04 -37.34 -1.21
N SER A 186 36.60 -38.35 -0.43
CA SER A 186 37.32 -39.61 -0.30
C SER A 186 36.99 -40.50 -1.50
N ASN A 187 37.89 -40.48 -2.49
CA ASN A 187 37.91 -41.44 -3.58
C ASN A 187 38.30 -42.82 -3.03
N ALA A 188 37.44 -43.83 -3.18
CA ALA A 188 37.73 -45.21 -2.80
C ALA A 188 37.27 -46.18 -3.88
N SER A 189 38.28 -46.69 -4.60
CA SER A 189 38.43 -47.99 -5.27
C SER A 189 37.37 -48.50 -6.25
#